data_AF-A0A6A8LQ80-F1
#
_entry.id   AF-A0A6A8LQ80-F1
#
_cell.length_a   1.000
_cell.length_b   1.000
_cell.length_c   1.000
_cell.angle_alpha   90.00
_cell.angle_beta   90.00
_cell.angle_gamma   90.00
#
_symmetry.space_group_name_H-M   'P 1'
#
loop_
_entity.id
_entity.type
_entity.pdbx_description
1 polymer ?
#
loop_
_entity_poly.entity_id
_entity_poly.type
_entity_poly.pdbx_seq_one_letter_code
_entity_poly.pdbx_strand_id
1 'polypeptide(L)' 'MKSVYIVQMTFSGIKNYVVGVFENLEDAEKVATDKMSKITNDYYWVDGVPGTKFLVENAKEKIQVMLTVKKYLINNK' A
#
# COMPACT_ATOMS: atom_id res chain seq x y z
N MET A 1 12.07 -2.15 -20.07
CA MET A 1 11.40 -1.45 -18.95
C MET A 1 11.18 -2.44 -17.82
N LYS A 2 11.68 -2.15 -16.62
CA LYS A 2 11.38 -2.97 -15.43
C LYS A 2 10.24 -2.30 -14.66
N SER A 3 9.34 -3.09 -14.10
CA SER A 3 8.30 -2.58 -13.20
C SER A 3 8.76 -2.76 -11.76
N VAL A 4 8.49 -1.77 -10.91
CA VAL A 4 8.59 -1.92 -9.46
C VAL A 4 7.26 -1.52 -8.82
N TYR A 5 6.96 -2.07 -7.66
CA TYR A 5 5.79 -1.78 -6.86
C TYR A 5 6.24 -1.12 -5.57
N ILE A 6 5.72 0.07 -5.28
CA ILE A 6 6.04 0.80 -4.06
C ILE A 6 4.84 0.71 -3.12
N VAL A 7 5.10 0.28 -1.88
CA VAL A 7 4.10 0.29 -0.80
C VAL A 7 4.27 1.58 0.00
N GLN A 8 3.21 2.38 0.09
CA GLN A 8 3.18 3.64 0.82
C GLN A 8 2.10 3.59 1.91
N MET A 9 2.43 3.97 3.13
CA MET A 9 1.50 4.03 4.26
C MET A 9 1.14 5.48 4.55
N THR A 10 -0.14 5.77 4.64
CA THR A 10 -0.70 7.09 4.94
C THR A 10 -1.46 7.02 6.26
N PHE A 11 -1.10 7.88 7.22
CA PHE A 11 -1.85 8.04 8.47
C PHE A 11 -2.68 9.32 8.43
N SER A 12 -4.00 9.18 8.56
CA SER A 12 -5.01 10.24 8.62
C SER A 12 -4.85 11.33 7.55
N GLY A 13 -4.30 10.99 6.38
CA GLY A 13 -4.03 11.92 5.28
C GLY A 13 -2.87 12.90 5.49
N ILE A 14 -2.13 12.81 6.61
CA ILE A 14 -1.12 13.84 6.99
C ILE A 14 0.31 13.39 6.70
N LYS A 15 0.63 12.10 6.85
CA LYS A 15 2.00 11.59 6.71
C LYS A 15 2.06 10.38 5.79
N ASN A 16 2.92 10.45 4.79
CA ASN A 16 3.21 9.38 3.84
C ASN A 16 4.58 8.76 4.15
N TYR A 17 4.61 7.45 4.37
CA TYR A 17 5.82 6.68 4.62
C TYR A 17 5.99 5.61 3.55
N VAL A 18 7.18 5.53 2.94
CA VAL A 18 7.51 4.41 2.06
C VAL A 18 7.83 3.19 2.93
N VAL A 19 7.06 2.13 2.76
CA VAL A 19 7.21 0.87 3.50
C VAL A 19 8.22 -0.03 2.81
N GLY A 20 8.25 -0.03 1.47
CA GLY A 20 9.17 -0.83 0.69
C GLY A 20 8.97 -0.66 -0.81
N VAL A 21 9.95 -1.17 -1.57
CA VAL A 21 9.96 -1.25 -3.03
C VAL A 21 10.17 -2.71 -3.42
N PHE A 22 9.32 -3.22 -4.31
CA PHE A 22 9.23 -4.64 -4.67
C PHE A 22 9.27 -4.82 -6.18
N GLU A 23 9.79 -5.96 -6.65
CA GLU A 23 9.86 -6.23 -8.10
C GLU A 23 8.55 -6.80 -8.66
N ASN A 24 7.68 -7.34 -7.80
CA ASN A 24 6.39 -7.92 -8.19
C ASN A 24 5.25 -7.44 -7.27
N LEU A 25 4.02 -7.65 -7.73
CA LEU A 25 2.81 -7.20 -7.03
C LEU A 25 2.52 -8.05 -5.79
N GLU A 26 2.73 -9.36 -5.87
CA GLU A 26 2.40 -10.32 -4.80
C GLU A 26 3.17 -10.03 -3.51
N ASP A 27 4.47 -9.78 -3.61
CA ASP A 27 5.31 -9.42 -2.46
C ASP A 27 4.87 -8.08 -1.85
N ALA A 28 4.52 -7.11 -2.70
CA ALA A 28 4.04 -5.81 -2.24
C ALA A 28 2.70 -5.92 -1.50
N GLU A 29 1.77 -6.72 -2.01
CA GLU A 29 0.47 -7.00 -1.38
C GLU A 29 0.62 -7.76 -0.07
N LYS A 30 1.52 -8.75 -0.02
CA LYS A 30 1.82 -9.51 1.19
C LYS A 30 2.38 -8.60 2.29
N VAL A 31 3.36 -7.76 1.97
CA VAL A 31 3.92 -6.81 2.95
C VAL A 31 2.89 -5.78 3.39
N ALA A 32 2.05 -5.26 2.48
CA ALA A 32 0.95 -4.37 2.85
C ALA A 32 -0.02 -5.05 3.83
N THR A 33 -0.42 -6.29 3.54
CA THR A 33 -1.32 -7.10 4.39
C THR A 33 -0.69 -7.38 5.76
N ASP A 34 0.56 -7.82 5.80
CA ASP A 34 1.30 -8.11 7.03
C ASP A 34 1.46 -6.86 7.90
N LYS A 35 1.63 -5.68 7.28
CA LYS A 35 1.72 -4.40 8.00
C LYS A 35 0.37 -3.97 8.54
N MET A 36 -0.70 -4.04 7.74
CA MET A 36 -2.04 -3.67 8.19
C MET A 36 -2.54 -4.59 9.31
N SER A 37 -2.29 -5.90 9.19
CA SER A 37 -2.69 -6.89 10.21
C SER A 37 -2.04 -6.67 11.57
N LYS A 38 -0.89 -5.96 11.62
CA LYS A 38 -0.25 -5.56 12.87
C LYS A 38 -0.85 -4.29 13.48
N ILE A 39 -1.63 -3.55 12.70
CA ILE A 39 -2.33 -2.32 13.12
C ILE A 39 -3.76 -2.69 13.52
N THR A 40 -4.46 -3.43 12.66
CA THR A 40 -5.88 -3.75 12.82
C THR A 40 -6.22 -5.09 12.16
N ASN A 41 -7.29 -5.73 12.65
CA ASN A 41 -7.89 -6.90 12.00
C ASN A 41 -9.12 -6.53 11.16
N ASP A 42 -9.54 -5.26 11.17
CA ASP A 42 -10.71 -4.77 10.46
C ASP A 42 -10.25 -3.89 9.29
N TYR A 43 -9.87 -4.53 8.19
CA TYR A 43 -9.39 -3.85 6.99
C TYR A 43 -9.95 -4.51 5.72
N TYR A 44 -9.90 -3.77 4.61
CA TYR A 44 -10.33 -4.26 3.31
C TYR A 44 -9.48 -3.69 2.18
N TRP A 45 -9.43 -4.44 1.08
CA TRP A 45 -8.82 -3.99 -0.16
C TRP A 45 -9.80 -3.14 -0.97
N VAL A 46 -9.29 -2.07 -1.57
CA VAL A 46 -9.98 -1.22 -2.53
C VAL A 46 -9.17 -1.20 -3.81
N ASP A 47 -9.82 -1.53 -4.92
CA ASP A 47 -9.22 -1.36 -6.25
C ASP A 47 -9.09 0.12 -6.57
N GLY A 48 -7.88 0.55 -6.91
CA GLY A 48 -7.59 1.94 -7.27
C GLY A 48 -7.60 2.20 -8.78
N VAL A 49 -7.01 3.33 -9.17
CA VAL A 49 -6.66 3.57 -10.58
C VAL A 49 -5.77 2.44 -11.10
N PRO A 50 -5.73 2.17 -12.43
CA PRO A 50 -4.95 1.06 -12.99
C PRO A 50 -3.52 1.01 -12.45
N GLY A 51 -3.14 -0.13 -11.86
CA GLY A 51 -1.83 -0.33 -11.26
C GLY A 51 -1.67 0.18 -9.82
N THR A 52 -2.77 0.55 -9.17
CA THR A 52 -2.81 0.93 -7.75
C THR A 52 -3.85 0.13 -6.98
N LYS A 53 -3.48 -0.38 -5.80
CA LYS A 53 -4.40 -0.98 -4.82
C LYS A 53 -4.25 -0.33 -3.45
N PHE A 54 -5.33 -0.25 -2.70
CA PHE A 54 -5.35 0.31 -1.35
C PHE A 54 -5.82 -0.72 -0.34
N LEU A 55 -5.15 -0.78 0.81
CA LEU A 55 -5.57 -1.53 1.98
C LEU A 55 -5.93 -0.51 3.06
N VAL A 56 -7.19 -0.53 3.48
CA VAL A 56 -7.78 0.53 4.33
C VAL A 56 -8.31 -0.08 5.62
N GLU A 57 -7.99 0.55 6.74
CA GLU A 57 -8.59 0.25 8.05
C GLU A 57 -10.02 0.77 8.15
N ASN A 58 -10.91 -0.03 8.76
CA ASN A 58 -12.27 0.35 9.06
C ASN A 58 -12.30 1.42 10.18
N ALA A 59 -12.93 2.55 9.90
CA ALA A 59 -12.80 3.81 10.66
C ALA A 59 -13.53 3.85 12.02
N LYS A 60 -13.63 2.73 12.75
CA LYS A 60 -14.14 2.75 14.14
C LYS A 60 -13.19 3.48 15.09
N GLU A 61 -11.90 3.48 14.79
CA GLU A 61 -10.90 4.28 15.50
C GLU A 61 -10.64 5.62 14.77
N LYS A 62 -10.37 6.69 15.53
CA LYS A 62 -10.16 8.06 15.01
C LYS A 62 -8.90 8.23 14.13
N ILE A 63 -8.22 7.14 13.79
CA ILE A 63 -7.02 7.10 12.97
C ILE A 63 -7.37 6.31 11.71
N GLN A 64 -7.19 6.94 10.55
CA GLN A 64 -7.39 6.26 9.27
C GLN A 64 -6.03 5.86 8.72
N VAL A 65 -5.76 4.56 8.63
CA VAL A 65 -4.54 4.06 7.97
C VAL A 65 -4.89 3.55 6.57
N MET A 66 -4.14 4.01 5.58
CA MET A 66 -4.23 3.55 4.20
C MET A 66 -2.86 3.12 3.70
N LEU A 67 -2.73 1.86 3.29
CA LEU A 67 -1.58 1.34 2.59
C LEU A 67 -1.86 1.31 1.09
N THR A 68 -0.99 1.90 0.29
CA THR A 68 -1.13 1.99 -1.16
C THR A 68 -0.02 1.22 -1.84
N VAL A 69 -0.35 0.32 -2.76
CA VAL A 69 0.61 -0.37 -3.64
C VAL A 69 0.54 0.28 -5.01
N LYS A 70 1.61 0.93 -5.48
CA LYS A 70 1.66 1.61 -6.80
C LYS A 70 2.71 0.99 -7.71
N LYS A 71 2.33 0.68 -8.95
CA LYS A 71 3.27 0.25 -10.00
C LYS A 71 3.98 1.46 -10.63
N TYR A 72 5.30 1.38 -10.71
CA TYR A 72 6.16 2.32 -11.43
C TYR A 72 6.94 1.60 -12.52
N LEU A 73 7.04 2.23 -13.68
CA LEU A 73 7.86 1.75 -14.79
C LEU A 73 9.22 2.46 -14.72
N ILE A 74 10.26 1.72 -14.40
CA ILE A 74 11.64 2.22 -14.42
C ILE A 74 12.18 2.03 -15.83
N ASN A 75 12.57 3.15 -16.43
CA ASN A 75 13.31 3.16 -17.68
C ASN A 75 14.79 3.33 -17.36
N ASN A 76 15.56 2.24 -17.40
CA ASN A 76 17.02 2.31 -17.41
C ASN A 76 17.43 2.85 -18.80
N LYS A 77 17.54 4.18 -18.91
CA LYS A 77 18.35 4.78 -19.97
C LYS A 77 19.81 4.65 -19.61
#